data_AF-A0A8H9N543-F1
#
_entry.id   AF-A0A8H9N543-F1
#
_cell.length_a   1.000
_cell.length_b   1.000
_cell.length_c   1.000
_cell.angle_alpha   90.00
_cell.angle_beta   90.00
_cell.angle_gamma   90.00
#
_symmetry.space_group_name_H-M   'P 1'
#
loop_
_entity.id
_entity.type
_entity.pdbx_description
1 polymer ?
#
loop_
_entity_poly.entity_id
_entity_poly.type
_entity_poly.pdbx_seq_one_letter_code
_entity_poly.pdbx_strand_id
1 'polypeptide(L)'
;MKKVRWLFLAGLFISIASSASSRAEQEAALNEIFKGLSSGIEDTVTSNYASKYIGLINKQLGDLKDHSGLDCRARVSLSSNGSVEHVDLNNQNRLCRKVFNAVWDIGSFPLPSDITEANKLRQLSLSIAP
;
A
#
# COMPACT_ATOMS: atom_id res chain seq x y z
N MET A 1 -58.12 -39.71 4.75
CA MET A 1 -58.11 -38.24 4.55
C MET A 1 -57.93 -37.55 5.89
N LYS A 2 -56.75 -36.95 6.17
CA LYS A 2 -56.55 -35.85 7.16
C LYS A 2 -55.06 -35.41 7.20
N LYS A 3 -54.85 -34.22 6.61
CA LYS A 3 -53.80 -33.19 6.69
C LYS A 3 -52.43 -33.53 7.32
N VAL A 4 -51.39 -33.48 6.46
CA VAL A 4 -49.97 -33.38 6.81
C VAL A 4 -49.68 -31.96 7.30
N ARG A 5 -49.17 -31.82 8.54
CA ARG A 5 -48.71 -30.56 9.12
C ARG A 5 -47.26 -30.31 8.70
N TRP A 6 -47.07 -29.32 7.82
CA TRP A 6 -45.76 -28.73 7.56
C TRP A 6 -45.29 -27.96 8.79
N LEU A 7 -44.18 -28.41 9.38
CA LEU A 7 -43.40 -27.62 10.33
C LEU A 7 -42.17 -27.12 9.58
N PHE A 8 -42.20 -25.84 9.21
CA PHE A 8 -41.05 -25.12 8.69
C PHE A 8 -40.01 -25.01 9.81
N LEU A 9 -38.84 -25.62 9.60
CA LEU A 9 -37.64 -25.31 10.36
C LEU A 9 -37.20 -23.88 9.98
N ALA A 10 -37.44 -22.93 10.87
CA ALA A 10 -36.76 -21.65 10.85
C ALA A 10 -35.32 -21.87 11.35
N GLY A 11 -34.43 -22.21 10.43
CA GLY A 11 -32.99 -22.19 10.69
C GLY A 11 -32.53 -20.75 10.91
N LEU A 12 -31.98 -20.48 12.10
CA LEU A 12 -31.23 -19.27 12.40
C LEU A 12 -30.10 -19.10 11.36
N PHE A 13 -30.23 -18.12 10.48
CA PHE A 13 -29.07 -17.56 9.79
C PHE A 13 -28.46 -16.50 10.71
N ILE A 14 -27.46 -16.91 11.47
CA ILE A 14 -26.54 -16.03 12.19
C ILE A 14 -25.68 -15.35 11.12
N SER A 15 -26.00 -14.11 10.77
CA SER A 15 -25.09 -13.26 10.00
C SER A 15 -24.01 -12.71 10.94
N ILE A 16 -22.92 -13.46 11.12
CA ILE A 16 -21.65 -12.88 11.58
C ILE A 16 -20.89 -12.48 10.32
N ALA A 17 -20.99 -11.22 9.92
CA ALA A 17 -20.07 -10.59 8.99
C ALA A 17 -19.28 -9.52 9.74
N SER A 18 -18.40 -9.97 10.65
CA SER A 18 -17.31 -9.14 11.14
C SER A 18 -16.14 -9.29 10.18
N SER A 19 -15.98 -8.32 9.29
CA SER A 19 -14.68 -8.03 8.68
C SER A 19 -14.45 -6.53 8.66
N ALA A 20 -14.58 -5.91 9.84
CA ALA A 20 -13.84 -4.70 10.13
C ALA A 20 -12.38 -5.13 10.37
N SER A 21 -11.65 -5.41 9.29
CA SER A 21 -10.18 -5.42 9.34
C SER A 21 -9.79 -4.08 9.92
N SER A 22 -9.28 -4.14 11.14
CA SER A 22 -9.06 -2.97 11.96
C SER A 22 -8.04 -2.09 11.25
N ARG A 23 -8.32 -0.79 11.15
CA ARG A 23 -7.34 0.20 10.67
C ARG A 23 -5.99 0.04 11.37
N ALA A 24 -5.98 -0.48 12.60
CA ALA A 24 -4.79 -0.81 13.38
C ALA A 24 -3.88 -1.88 12.74
N GLU A 25 -4.42 -2.90 12.06
CA GLU A 25 -3.61 -3.89 11.34
C GLU A 25 -2.99 -3.28 10.08
N GLN A 26 -3.74 -2.43 9.36
CA GLN A 26 -3.20 -1.66 8.24
C GLN A 26 -2.15 -0.66 8.70
N GLU A 27 -2.36 -0.01 9.84
CA GLU A 27 -1.41 0.93 10.47
C GLU A 27 -0.14 0.22 10.96
N ALA A 28 -0.26 -1.00 11.51
CA ALA A 28 0.89 -1.78 11.96
C ALA A 28 1.74 -2.26 10.78
N ALA A 29 1.11 -2.74 9.69
CA ALA A 29 1.81 -3.05 8.45
C ALA A 29 2.47 -1.79 7.86
N LEU A 30 1.79 -0.64 7.93
CA LEU A 30 2.32 0.65 7.50
C LEU A 30 3.56 1.06 8.33
N ASN A 31 3.55 0.82 9.64
CA ASN A 31 4.64 1.17 10.55
C ASN A 31 5.94 0.40 10.26
N GLU A 32 5.86 -0.82 9.75
CA GLU A 32 7.05 -1.56 9.29
C GLU A 32 7.60 -1.01 7.96
N ILE A 33 6.75 -0.44 7.09
CA ILE A 33 7.21 0.37 5.93
C ILE A 33 7.91 1.65 6.42
N PHE A 34 7.37 2.29 7.47
CA PHE A 34 7.97 3.49 8.07
C PHE A 34 9.38 3.26 8.58
N LYS A 35 9.72 2.08 9.12
CA LYS A 35 11.10 1.78 9.56
C LYS A 35 12.15 1.93 8.45
N GLY A 36 11.76 1.69 7.20
CA GLY A 36 12.65 1.87 6.04
C GLY A 36 12.75 3.31 5.52
N LEU A 37 11.74 4.15 5.80
CA LEU A 37 11.67 5.55 5.36
C LEU A 37 12.09 6.55 6.46
N SER A 38 12.05 6.13 7.73
CA SER A 38 12.09 6.99 8.92
C SER A 38 13.45 7.10 9.61
N SER A 39 14.53 6.51 9.09
CA SER A 39 15.87 6.73 9.65
C SER A 39 16.40 8.13 9.25
N GLY A 40 15.76 9.20 9.75
CA GLY A 40 16.31 10.56 9.74
C GLY A 40 15.39 11.71 9.31
N ILE A 41 14.09 11.74 9.66
CA ILE A 41 13.19 12.80 9.18
C ILE A 41 12.39 13.45 10.31
N GLU A 42 12.88 14.57 10.84
CA GLU A 42 12.12 15.52 11.67
C GLU A 42 11.49 16.66 10.84
N ASP A 43 11.18 16.43 9.56
CA ASP A 43 10.58 17.43 8.66
C ASP A 43 9.09 17.12 8.38
N THR A 44 8.20 18.01 8.84
CA THR A 44 6.74 17.89 8.69
C THR A 44 6.27 17.80 7.24
N VAL A 45 6.96 18.49 6.31
CA VAL A 45 6.68 18.45 4.87
C VAL A 45 6.92 17.04 4.32
N THR A 46 8.05 16.44 4.66
CA THR A 46 8.39 15.09 4.20
C THR A 46 7.40 14.04 4.73
N SER A 47 6.97 14.18 6.00
CA SER A 47 5.93 13.31 6.58
C SER A 47 4.58 13.42 5.86
N ASN A 48 4.16 14.65 5.50
CA ASN A 48 2.92 14.88 4.75
C ASN A 48 2.94 14.22 3.36
N TYR A 49 4.07 14.36 2.64
CA TYR A 49 4.21 13.75 1.31
C TYR A 49 4.38 12.23 1.37
N ALA A 50 5.04 11.71 2.41
CA ALA A 50 5.15 10.26 2.63
C ALA A 50 3.76 9.60 2.71
N SER A 51 2.85 10.16 3.51
CA SER A 51 1.47 9.66 3.63
C SER A 51 0.72 9.69 2.29
N LYS A 52 0.93 10.74 1.50
CA LYS A 52 0.33 10.88 0.16
C LYS A 52 0.86 9.82 -0.81
N TYR A 53 2.16 9.57 -0.81
CA TYR A 53 2.79 8.57 -1.69
C TYR A 53 2.36 7.15 -1.34
N ILE A 54 2.29 6.83 -0.05
CA ILE A 54 1.72 5.58 0.45
C ILE A 54 0.30 5.39 -0.10
N GLY A 55 -0.55 6.42 -0.03
CA GLY A 55 -1.91 6.36 -0.56
C GLY A 55 -1.96 6.05 -2.06
N LEU A 56 -1.09 6.68 -2.86
CA LEU A 56 -0.97 6.42 -4.30
C LEU A 56 -0.53 4.99 -4.58
N ILE A 57 0.53 4.54 -3.90
CA ILE A 57 1.11 3.21 -4.09
C ILE A 57 0.13 2.12 -3.67
N ASN A 58 -0.49 2.23 -2.50
CA ASN A 58 -1.47 1.25 -2.02
C ASN A 58 -2.69 1.19 -2.94
N LYS A 59 -3.16 2.34 -3.41
CA LYS A 59 -4.27 2.39 -4.38
C LYS A 59 -3.91 1.66 -5.67
N GLN A 60 -2.69 1.83 -6.18
CA GLN A 60 -2.25 1.21 -7.42
C GLN A 60 -1.92 -0.29 -7.26
N LEU A 61 -1.37 -0.69 -6.11
CA LEU A 61 -1.12 -2.09 -5.80
C LEU A 61 -2.42 -2.88 -5.68
N GLY A 62 -3.44 -2.30 -5.06
CA GLY A 62 -4.71 -2.99 -4.79
C GLY A 62 -4.53 -4.18 -3.85
N ASP A 63 -5.27 -5.26 -4.09
CA ASP A 63 -5.21 -6.47 -3.26
C ASP A 63 -3.89 -7.24 -3.45
N LEU A 64 -3.32 -7.71 -2.34
CA LEU A 64 -2.04 -8.42 -2.27
C LEU A 64 -2.16 -9.83 -1.66
N LYS A 65 -3.36 -10.37 -1.46
CA LYS A 65 -3.58 -11.73 -0.89
C LYS A 65 -2.72 -12.83 -1.53
N ASP A 66 -2.56 -12.82 -2.85
CA ASP A 66 -1.78 -13.83 -3.58
C ASP A 66 -0.26 -13.64 -3.50
N HIS A 67 0.20 -12.68 -2.70
CA HIS A 67 1.60 -12.31 -2.53
C HIS A 67 2.08 -12.49 -1.07
N SER A 68 1.28 -13.17 -0.24
CA SER A 68 1.64 -13.47 1.15
C SER A 68 2.98 -14.21 1.24
N GLY A 69 3.81 -13.82 2.21
CA GLY A 69 5.14 -14.39 2.43
C GLY A 69 6.22 -13.90 1.44
N LEU A 70 5.88 -12.96 0.55
CA LEU A 70 6.85 -12.28 -0.31
C LEU A 70 7.22 -10.92 0.28
N ASP A 71 8.48 -10.52 0.11
CA ASP A 71 8.94 -9.16 0.33
C ASP A 71 9.41 -8.52 -0.98
N CYS A 72 9.23 -7.21 -1.08
CA CYS A 72 9.88 -6.41 -2.10
C CYS A 72 10.45 -5.12 -1.52
N ARG A 73 11.69 -4.82 -1.90
CA ARG A 73 12.29 -3.50 -1.70
C ARG A 73 12.57 -2.86 -3.05
N ALA A 74 12.14 -1.62 -3.22
CA ALA A 74 12.36 -0.87 -4.44
C ALA A 74 12.92 0.52 -4.14
N ARG A 75 13.80 1.02 -5.01
CA ARG A 75 14.26 2.42 -4.99
C ARG A 75 13.74 3.12 -6.23
N VAL A 76 12.98 4.19 -6.03
CA VAL A 76 12.40 4.99 -7.11
C VAL A 76 13.12 6.31 -7.20
N SER A 77 13.52 6.70 -8.41
CA SER A 77 14.09 8.01 -8.70
C SER A 77 13.11 8.84 -9.51
N LEU A 78 12.92 10.08 -9.09
CA LEU A 78 12.03 11.04 -9.71
C LEU A 78 12.80 12.19 -10.36
N SER A 79 12.27 12.65 -11.49
CA SER A 79 12.67 13.89 -12.13
C SER A 79 12.36 15.11 -11.25
N SER A 80 12.78 16.30 -11.68
CA SER A 80 12.50 17.55 -10.97
C SER A 80 11.00 17.91 -10.93
N ASN A 81 10.21 17.40 -11.87
CA ASN A 81 8.74 17.55 -11.88
C ASN A 81 8.02 16.35 -11.24
N GLY A 82 8.74 15.41 -10.64
CA GLY A 82 8.16 14.27 -9.92
C GLY A 82 7.78 13.07 -10.79
N SER A 83 8.12 13.07 -12.07
CA SER A 83 7.91 11.93 -12.97
C SER A 83 8.88 10.80 -12.61
N VAL A 84 8.43 9.55 -12.74
CA VAL A 84 9.28 8.37 -12.50
C VAL A 84 10.32 8.27 -13.63
N GLU A 85 11.59 8.27 -13.26
CA GLU A 85 12.71 8.10 -14.21
C GLU A 85 13.32 6.70 -14.10
N HIS A 86 13.38 6.16 -12.88
CA HIS A 86 14.01 4.87 -12.64
C HIS A 86 13.37 4.15 -11.45
N VAL A 87 13.32 2.82 -11.55
CA VAL A 87 12.89 1.92 -10.47
C VAL A 87 13.88 0.76 -10.39
N ASP A 88 14.61 0.70 -9.30
CA ASP A 88 15.52 -0.41 -8.97
C ASP A 88 14.82 -1.37 -8.00
N LEU A 89 14.98 -2.67 -8.21
CA LEU A 89 14.31 -3.72 -7.43
C LEU A 89 15.33 -4.63 -6.77
N ASN A 90 15.11 -4.97 -5.50
CA ASN A 90 16.00 -5.89 -4.78
C ASN A 90 15.93 -7.34 -5.30
N ASN A 91 14.82 -7.75 -5.91
CA ASN A 91 14.62 -9.07 -6.49
C ASN A 91 13.58 -9.03 -7.63
N GLN A 92 13.38 -10.17 -8.30
CA GLN A 92 12.44 -10.30 -9.44
C GLN A 92 11.20 -11.16 -9.12
N ASN A 93 10.83 -11.31 -7.85
CA ASN A 93 9.66 -12.08 -7.46
C ASN A 93 8.36 -11.42 -7.99
N ARG A 94 7.23 -12.13 -7.87
CA ARG A 94 5.94 -11.64 -8.39
C ARG A 94 5.50 -10.33 -7.71
N LEU A 95 5.80 -10.17 -6.42
CA LEU A 95 5.49 -8.94 -5.69
C LEU A 95 6.30 -7.76 -6.24
N CYS A 96 7.62 -7.89 -6.42
CA CYS A 96 8.44 -6.82 -6.98
C CYS A 96 8.05 -6.42 -8.40
N ARG A 97 7.64 -7.38 -9.23
CA ARG A 97 7.09 -7.05 -10.55
C ARG A 97 5.79 -6.25 -10.45
N LYS A 98 4.91 -6.59 -9.51
CA LYS A 98 3.67 -5.84 -9.26
C LYS A 98 3.97 -4.42 -8.73
N VAL A 99 4.93 -4.29 -7.83
CA VAL A 99 5.41 -2.99 -7.31
C VAL A 99 5.99 -2.13 -8.44
N PHE A 100 6.86 -2.70 -9.27
CA PHE A 100 7.44 -2.02 -10.42
C PHE A 100 6.36 -1.45 -11.35
N ASN A 101 5.42 -2.29 -11.76
CA ASN A 101 4.32 -1.88 -12.62
C ASN A 101 3.48 -0.79 -11.95
N ALA A 102 3.15 -0.94 -10.66
CA ALA A 102 2.37 0.06 -9.94
C ALA A 102 3.06 1.43 -9.89
N VAL A 103 4.38 1.47 -9.66
CA VAL A 103 5.12 2.74 -9.67
C VAL A 103 5.10 3.40 -11.06
N TRP A 104 5.29 2.61 -12.13
CA TRP A 104 5.22 3.12 -13.50
C TRP A 104 3.82 3.56 -13.92
N ASP A 105 2.78 2.86 -13.47
CA ASP A 105 1.38 3.22 -13.73
C ASP A 105 0.99 4.53 -13.02
N ILE A 106 1.54 4.80 -11.83
CA ILE A 106 1.39 6.11 -11.17
C ILE A 106 2.03 7.19 -12.02
N GLY A 107 3.23 6.91 -12.57
CA GLY A 107 3.94 7.74 -13.55
C GLY A 107 4.54 9.03 -12.99
N SER A 108 3.85 9.71 -12.07
CA SER A 108 4.33 10.93 -11.42
C SER A 108 3.85 11.04 -9.97
N PHE A 109 4.78 11.39 -9.09
CA PHE A 109 4.53 11.68 -7.69
C PHE A 109 4.52 13.21 -7.48
N PRO A 110 3.54 13.77 -6.77
CA PRO A 110 3.45 15.20 -6.55
C PRO A 110 4.58 15.68 -5.65
N LEU A 111 5.26 16.77 -6.00
CA LEU A 111 6.31 17.41 -5.20
C LEU A 111 5.84 18.75 -4.63
N PRO A 112 6.41 19.22 -3.49
CA PRO A 112 6.18 20.57 -2.98
C PRO A 112 6.76 21.63 -3.92
N SER A 113 6.25 22.85 -3.81
CA SER A 113 6.73 23.99 -4.60
C SER A 113 8.13 24.45 -4.20
N ASP A 114 8.52 24.23 -2.94
CA ASP A 114 9.87 24.51 -2.48
C ASP A 114 10.85 23.50 -3.08
N ILE A 115 11.86 23.99 -3.80
CA ILE A 115 12.82 23.16 -4.55
C ILE A 115 13.71 22.34 -3.60
N THR A 116 14.04 22.88 -2.43
CA THR A 116 14.89 22.20 -1.44
C THR A 116 14.15 20.99 -0.87
N GLU A 117 12.90 21.19 -0.46
CA GLU A 117 12.03 20.11 0.02
C GLU A 117 11.69 19.12 -1.10
N ALA A 118 11.45 19.60 -2.32
CA ALA A 118 11.19 18.73 -3.46
C ALA A 118 12.37 17.79 -3.75
N ASN A 119 13.60 18.30 -3.68
CA ASN A 119 14.80 17.49 -3.92
C ASN A 119 14.98 16.37 -2.89
N LYS A 120 14.57 16.57 -1.63
CA LYS A 120 14.60 15.50 -0.60
C LYS A 120 13.68 14.33 -0.96
N LEU A 121 12.61 14.58 -1.70
CA LEU A 121 11.59 13.59 -2.04
C LEU A 121 11.82 12.89 -3.39
N ARG A 122 12.88 13.25 -4.13
CA ARG A 122 13.16 12.69 -5.46
C ARG A 122 13.71 11.26 -5.41
N GLN A 123 14.12 10.78 -4.25
CA GLN A 123 14.50 9.39 -4.03
C GLN A 123 13.56 8.75 -3.02
N LEU A 124 12.81 7.74 -3.45
CA LEU A 124 11.89 7.00 -2.59
C LEU A 124 12.42 5.60 -2.35
N SER A 125 12.35 5.16 -1.09
CA SER A 125 12.61 3.76 -0.71
C SER A 125 11.30 3.11 -0.32
N LEU A 126 10.93 2.05 -1.04
CA LEU A 126 9.72 1.26 -0.78
C LEU A 126 10.14 -0.07 -0.17
N SER A 127 9.41 -0.50 0.86
CA SER A 127 9.51 -1.84 1.46
C SER A 127 8.09 -2.37 1.63
N ILE A 128 7.73 -3.42 0.92
CA ILE A 128 6.35 -3.95 0.86
C ILE A 128 6.40 -5.44 1.20
N ALA A 129 5.58 -5.83 2.18
CA ALA A 129 5.38 -7.21 2.63
C ALA A 129 3.89 -7.36 3.01
N PRO A 130 3.08 -8.08 2.21
CA PRO A 130 1.65 -8.31 2.43
C PRO A 130 1.32 -9.20 3.62
#